data_AF-A0AA86LUF5-F1
#
_entry.id   AF-A0AA86LUF5-F1
#
_cell.length_a   1.000
_cell.length_b   1.000
_cell.length_c   1.000
_cell.angle_alpha   90.00
_cell.angle_beta   90.00
_cell.angle_gamma   90.00
#
_symmetry.space_group_name_H-M   'P 1'
#
loop_
_entity.id
_entity.type
_entity.pdbx_description
1 polymer ?
#
loop_
_entity_poly.entity_id
_entity_poly.type
_entity_poly.pdbx_seq_one_letter_code
_entity_poly.pdbx_strand_id
1 'polypeptide(L)'
;MKKWCVALVSVLLFISLIGCQSKDEKPLDFSGKGDHWSTKVIVKSIGDKKENKKINLTYIGNDLDSVGEFEFKLDARNGEWALLN
;
A
#
# COMPACT_ATOMS: atom_id res chain seq x y z
N MET A 1 5.24 -30.62 41.85
CA MET A 1 4.11 -30.07 41.05
C MET A 1 4.15 -28.54 40.95
N LYS A 2 4.18 -27.77 42.06
CA LYS A 2 4.16 -26.30 42.05
C LYS A 2 5.26 -25.61 41.19
N LYS A 3 6.49 -26.11 41.21
CA LYS A 3 7.61 -25.56 40.40
C LYS A 3 7.41 -25.71 38.88
N TRP A 4 6.73 -26.77 38.45
CA TRP A 4 6.44 -27.06 37.04
C TRP A 4 5.29 -26.19 36.52
N CYS A 5 4.29 -25.91 37.36
CA CYS A 5 3.23 -24.96 37.03
C CYS A 5 3.77 -23.54 36.82
N VAL A 6 4.70 -23.10 37.69
CA VAL A 6 5.34 -21.77 37.56
C VAL A 6 6.14 -21.67 36.26
N ALA A 7 6.87 -22.72 35.89
CA ALA A 7 7.61 -22.77 34.62
C ALA A 7 6.67 -22.70 33.41
N LEU A 8 5.56 -23.45 33.42
CA LEU A 8 4.55 -23.42 32.35
C LEU A 8 3.89 -22.04 32.19
N VAL A 9 3.52 -21.39 33.29
CA VAL A 9 2.93 -20.05 33.26
C VAL A 9 3.92 -19.02 32.72
N SER A 10 5.19 -19.13 33.10
CA SER A 10 6.26 -18.25 32.58
C SER A 10 6.43 -18.42 31.06
N VAL A 11 6.44 -19.65 30.55
CA VAL A 11 6.54 -19.93 29.11
C VAL A 11 5.32 -19.37 28.35
N LEU A 12 4.12 -19.55 28.89
CA LEU A 12 2.89 -18.98 28.29
C LEU A 12 2.92 -17.44 28.24
N LEU A 13 3.42 -16.79 29.29
CA LEU A 13 3.61 -15.34 29.32
C LEU A 13 4.63 -14.87 28.27
N PHE A 14 5.76 -15.57 28.11
CA PHE A 14 6.74 -15.25 27.07
C PHE A 14 6.16 -15.40 25.66
N ILE A 15 5.36 -16.44 25.39
CA ILE A 15 4.71 -16.63 24.09
C ILE A 15 3.68 -15.52 23.83
N SER A 16 2.97 -15.05 24.87
CA SER A 16 1.98 -13.96 24.74
C SER A 16 2.60 -12.62 24.33
N LEU A 17 3.86 -12.36 24.71
CA LEU A 17 4.57 -11.11 24.38
C LEU A 17 5.04 -11.03 22.93
N ILE A 18 5.18 -12.17 22.23
CA ILE A 18 5.66 -12.24 20.83
C ILE A 18 4.48 -12.06 19.84
N GLY A 19 3.24 -12.08 20.33
CA GLY A 19 2.02 -12.10 19.49
C GLY A 19 1.69 -10.82 18.73
N CYS A 20 2.43 -9.71 18.93
CA CYS A 20 2.13 -8.43 18.30
C CYS A 20 3.34 -7.84 17.56
N GLN A 21 4.13 -8.67 16.89
CA GLN A 21 5.02 -8.16 15.86
C GLN A 21 4.16 -7.78 14.65
N SER A 22 3.87 -6.48 14.51
CA SER A 22 3.22 -5.90 13.34
C SER A 22 4.05 -6.26 12.12
N LYS A 23 3.65 -7.29 11.40
CA LYS A 23 4.24 -7.60 10.10
C LYS A 23 3.96 -6.41 9.22
N ASP A 24 4.99 -5.87 8.57
CA ASP A 24 4.82 -4.85 7.56
C ASP A 24 3.68 -5.29 6.63
N GLU A 25 2.66 -4.45 6.51
CA GLU A 25 1.50 -4.78 5.69
C GLU A 25 1.98 -4.98 4.25
N LYS A 26 1.63 -6.14 3.67
CA LYS A 26 1.99 -6.41 2.28
C LYS A 26 1.41 -5.31 1.39
N PRO A 27 2.16 -4.84 0.37
CA PRO A 27 1.64 -3.87 -0.57
C PRO A 27 0.34 -4.36 -1.21
N LEU A 28 -0.65 -3.47 -1.32
CA LEU A 28 -1.84 -3.72 -2.12
C LEU A 28 -1.52 -3.38 -3.58
N ASP A 29 -1.81 -4.30 -4.49
CA ASP A 29 -1.59 -4.14 -5.93
C ASP A 29 -2.94 -4.22 -6.65
N PHE A 30 -3.29 -3.14 -7.34
CA PHE A 30 -4.50 -3.04 -8.15
C PHE A 30 -4.10 -2.87 -9.61
N SER A 31 -4.83 -3.55 -10.49
CA SER A 31 -4.64 -3.40 -11.94
C SER A 31 -5.98 -3.29 -12.65
N GLY A 32 -5.99 -2.56 -13.76
CA GLY A 32 -7.15 -2.38 -14.61
C GLY A 32 -6.71 -2.20 -16.06
N LYS A 33 -7.51 -2.70 -16.99
CA LYS A 33 -7.24 -2.59 -18.42
C LYS A 33 -8.54 -2.23 -19.14
N GLY A 34 -8.49 -1.18 -19.95
CA GLY A 34 -9.51 -0.81 -20.92
C GLY A 34 -9.01 -1.01 -22.34
N ASP A 35 -9.71 -0.44 -23.31
CA ASP A 35 -9.43 -0.64 -24.74
C ASP A 35 -8.07 -0.05 -25.17
N HIS A 36 -7.71 1.11 -24.62
CA HIS A 36 -6.49 1.84 -24.99
C HIS A 36 -5.60 2.17 -23.80
N TRP A 37 -5.99 1.80 -22.58
CA TRP A 37 -5.25 2.13 -21.36
C TRP A 37 -5.09 0.93 -20.45
N SER A 38 -3.96 0.86 -19.77
CA SER A 38 -3.67 -0.04 -18.67
C SER A 38 -3.26 0.77 -17.45
N THR A 39 -3.71 0.37 -16.27
CA THR A 39 -3.40 1.02 -15.00
C THR A 39 -2.84 0.01 -14.02
N LYS A 40 -1.81 0.43 -13.28
CA LYS A 40 -1.28 -0.28 -12.11
C LYS A 40 -1.16 0.67 -10.93
N VAL A 41 -1.78 0.32 -9.80
CA VAL A 41 -1.72 1.10 -8.55
C VAL A 41 -1.11 0.24 -7.45
N ILE A 42 -0.02 0.72 -6.87
CA ILE A 42 0.65 0.05 -5.75
C ILE A 42 0.52 0.94 -4.52
N VAL A 43 -0.08 0.40 -3.46
CA VAL A 43 -0.22 1.06 -2.15
C VAL A 43 0.69 0.36 -1.15
N LYS A 44 1.62 1.10 -0.55
CA LYS A 44 2.54 0.60 0.47
C LYS A 44 2.29 1.33 1.79
N SER A 45 2.11 0.59 2.86
CA SER A 45 2.16 1.15 4.21
C SER A 45 3.61 1.51 4.54
N ILE A 46 3.85 2.73 5.04
CA ILE A 46 5.18 3.21 5.44
C ILE A 46 5.25 3.45 6.96
N GLY A 47 4.44 2.71 7.74
CA GLY A 47 4.28 2.88 9.19
C GLY A 47 3.13 3.83 9.54
N ASP A 48 2.86 3.98 10.86
CA ASP A 48 1.87 4.86 11.52
C ASP A 48 0.86 5.56 10.60
N LYS A 49 -0.03 4.77 9.99
CA LYS A 49 -1.18 5.22 9.19
C LYS A 49 -0.83 6.07 7.95
N LYS A 50 0.42 6.06 7.50
CA LYS A 50 0.85 6.72 6.26
C LYS A 50 0.97 5.69 5.13
N GLU A 51 0.46 6.07 3.97
CA GLU A 51 0.50 5.26 2.75
C GLU A 51 1.30 5.99 1.67
N ASN A 52 2.17 5.27 0.98
CA ASN A 52 2.73 5.69 -0.29
C ASN A 52 1.93 5.04 -1.43
N LYS A 53 1.47 5.84 -2.39
CA LYS A 53 0.68 5.40 -3.54
C LYS A 53 1.45 5.71 -4.81
N LYS A 54 1.71 4.67 -5.62
CA LYS A 54 2.26 4.81 -6.96
C LYS A 54 1.20 4.43 -7.98
N ILE A 55 0.85 5.36 -8.86
CA ILE A 55 -0.11 5.15 -9.95
C ILE A 55 0.69 5.18 -11.26
N ASN A 56 0.65 4.09 -12.02
CA ASN A 56 1.16 4.03 -13.38
C ASN A 56 -0.04 3.91 -14.32
N LEU A 57 -0.22 4.92 -15.17
CA LEU A 57 -1.18 4.89 -16.28
C LEU A 57 -0.37 4.72 -17.57
N THR A 58 -0.73 3.75 -18.40
CA THR A 58 0.02 3.39 -19.61
C THR A 58 -0.93 3.29 -20.79
N TYR A 59 -0.68 4.08 -21.83
CA TYR A 59 -1.37 3.94 -23.10
C TYR A 59 -0.92 2.65 -23.80
N ILE A 60 -1.87 1.84 -24.24
CA ILE A 60 -1.66 0.55 -24.91
C ILE A 60 -2.35 0.48 -26.29
N GLY A 61 -2.92 1.60 -26.75
CA GLY A 61 -3.47 1.71 -28.09
C GLY A 61 -2.38 1.84 -29.16
N ASN A 62 -2.77 1.68 -30.42
CA ASN A 62 -1.85 1.74 -31.56
C ASN A 62 -1.72 3.16 -32.15
N ASP A 63 -2.68 4.03 -31.86
CA ASP A 63 -2.72 5.41 -32.36
C ASP A 63 -2.20 6.36 -31.28
N LEU A 64 -0.92 6.74 -31.35
CA LEU A 64 -0.31 7.64 -30.37
C LEU A 64 -0.80 9.08 -30.50
N ASP A 65 -1.22 9.50 -31.70
CA ASP A 65 -1.70 10.86 -31.95
C ASP A 65 -3.06 11.10 -31.24
N SER A 66 -3.81 10.03 -30.98
CA SER A 66 -5.05 10.09 -30.19
C SER A 66 -4.87 10.41 -28.70
N VAL A 67 -3.65 10.30 -28.15
CA VAL A 67 -3.40 10.47 -26.70
C VAL A 67 -3.58 11.93 -26.26
N GLY A 68 -3.46 12.89 -27.17
CA GLY A 68 -3.74 14.30 -26.93
C GLY A 68 -2.96 14.92 -25.75
N GLU A 69 -3.39 16.10 -25.32
CA GLU A 69 -2.93 16.72 -24.07
C GLU A 69 -3.67 16.08 -22.89
N PHE A 70 -2.93 15.76 -21.82
CA PHE A 70 -3.51 15.23 -20.60
C PHE A 70 -3.22 16.15 -19.41
N GLU A 71 -4.24 16.37 -18.60
CA GLU A 71 -4.15 17.06 -17.32
C GLU A 71 -4.62 16.11 -16.22
N PHE A 72 -4.01 16.20 -15.04
CA PHE A 72 -4.47 15.46 -13.87
C PHE A 72 -4.59 16.41 -12.67
N LYS A 73 -5.62 16.18 -11.87
CA LYS A 73 -5.87 16.89 -10.61
C LYS A 73 -5.66 15.92 -9.47
N LEU A 74 -4.78 16.28 -8.54
CA LEU A 74 -4.66 15.60 -7.25
C LEU A 74 -5.37 16.46 -6.19
N ASP A 75 -6.46 15.94 -5.64
CA ASP A 75 -7.16 16.58 -4.53
C ASP A 75 -6.62 16.01 -3.22
N ALA A 76 -5.78 16.80 -2.53
CA ALA A 76 -5.30 16.48 -1.20
C ALA A 76 -6.21 17.13 -0.14
N ARG A 77 -6.39 16.46 1.01
CA ARG A 77 -7.23 16.97 2.11
C ARG A 77 -6.84 18.37 2.62
N ASN A 78 -5.62 18.83 2.34
CA ASN A 78 -5.13 20.16 2.69
C ASN A 78 -5.30 21.21 1.56
N GLY A 79 -5.93 20.87 0.44
CA GLY A 79 -6.16 21.78 -0.68
C GLY A 79 -4.92 22.13 -1.50
N GLU A 80 -3.80 21.43 -1.29
CA GLU A 80 -2.56 21.64 -2.04
C GLU A 80 -2.59 20.88 -3.38
N TRP A 81 -2.04 21.53 -4.40
CA TRP A 81 -1.96 21.01 -5.76
C TRP A 81 -0.50 20.70 -6.09
N ALA A 82 -0.24 19.52 -6.63
CA ALA A 82 1.08 19.20 -7.16
C ALA A 82 1.12 19.52 -8.65
N LEU A 83 1.98 20.47 -9.03
CA LEU A 83 2.43 20.62 -10.41
C LEU A 83 3.63 19.67 -10.60
N LEU A 84 3.61 18.83 -11.63
CA LEU A 84 4.82 18.11 -12.05
C LEU A 84 5.77 19.17 -12.64
N ASN A 85 6.95 19.29 -12.04
CA ASN A 85 8.04 20.13 -12.52
C ASN A 85 9.09 19.26 -13.22
#